data_AF-A0A535PHX2-F1
#
_entry.id   AF-A0A535PHX2-F1
#
_cell.length_a   1.000
_cell.length_b   1.000
_cell.length_c   1.000
_cell.angle_alpha   90.00
_cell.angle_beta   90.00
_cell.angle_gamma   90.00
#
_symmetry.space_group_name_H-M   'P 1'
#
loop_
_entity.id
_entity.type
_entity.pdbx_description
1 polymer ?
#
loop_
_entity_poly.entity_id
_entity_poly.type
_entity_poly.pdbx_seq_one_letter_code
_entity_poly.pdbx_strand_id
1 'polypeptide(L)' 'MQARFDKLGRRLPDTGHGCGCKLCAETNAPRYERRQSDRSTAWNPLRRRIVHLVRVLGSKRPLTAS' A
#
# COMPACT_ATOMS: atom_id res chain seq x y z
N MET A 1 -0.94 3.63 19.83
CA MET A 1 0.07 2.99 18.96
C MET A 1 -0.54 1.74 18.33
N GLN A 2 -0.54 1.63 17.00
CA GLN A 2 -1.06 0.45 16.28
C GLN A 2 0.02 -0.65 16.23
N ALA A 3 -0.31 -1.88 16.60
CA ALA A 3 0.62 -3.00 16.49
C ALA A 3 0.89 -3.33 15.02
N ARG A 4 2.17 -3.48 14.65
CA ARG A 4 2.61 -3.80 13.29
C ARG A 4 3.01 -5.28 13.24
N PHE A 5 2.82 -5.92 12.10
CA PHE A 5 3.16 -7.33 11.90
C PHE A 5 3.99 -7.51 10.63
N ASP A 6 4.90 -8.50 10.62
CA ASP A 6 5.59 -8.93 9.40
C ASP A 6 4.64 -9.71 8.48
N LYS A 7 5.13 -10.10 7.30
CA LYS A 7 4.37 -10.92 6.34
C LYS A 7 3.99 -12.30 6.88
N LEU A 8 4.63 -12.74 7.95
CA LEU A 8 4.41 -14.03 8.62
C LEU A 8 3.50 -13.87 9.85
N GLY A 9 2.92 -12.69 10.08
CA GLY A 9 2.03 -12.42 11.20
C GLY A 9 2.73 -12.24 12.55
N ARG A 10 4.05 -12.07 12.59
CA ARG A 10 4.80 -11.81 13.83
C ARG A 10 4.84 -10.33 14.14
N ARG A 11 4.61 -9.97 15.40
CA ARG A 11 4.58 -8.58 15.84
C ARG A 11 5.96 -7.93 15.63
N LEU A 12 5.98 -6.83 14.89
CA LEU A 12 7.15 -6.01 14.65
C LEU A 12 7.34 -5.04 15.83
N PRO A 13 8.53 -5.03 16.46
CA PRO A 13 8.85 -4.03 17.47
C PRO A 13 8.91 -2.63 16.84
N ASP A 14 8.41 -1.59 17.50
CA ASP A 14 8.57 -0.23 16.98
C ASP A 14 9.94 0.32 17.41
N THR A 15 10.98 -0.09 16.69
CA THR A 15 12.38 0.25 17.00
C THR A 15 12.77 1.65 16.54
N GLY A 16 11.89 2.38 15.86
CA GLY A 16 12.23 3.69 15.29
C GLY A 16 13.16 3.65 14.08
N HIS A 17 13.66 2.48 13.65
CA HIS A 17 14.59 2.33 12.52
C HIS A 17 13.93 1.69 11.29
N GLY A 18 14.24 2.20 10.09
CA GLY A 18 13.77 1.65 8.82
C GLY A 18 12.28 1.29 8.80
N CYS A 19 11.97 0.04 8.43
CA CYS A 19 10.61 -0.48 8.42
C CYS A 19 10.11 -0.97 9.80
N GLY A 20 10.96 -0.97 10.83
CA GLY A 20 10.66 -1.42 12.19
C GLY A 20 10.97 -2.90 12.45
N CYS A 21 11.71 -3.60 11.58
CA CYS A 21 12.16 -4.97 11.88
C CYS A 21 13.48 -4.98 12.67
N LYS A 22 13.82 -6.12 13.27
CA LYS A 22 15.06 -6.32 14.03
C LYS A 22 16.30 -6.01 13.18
N LEU A 23 16.31 -6.50 11.94
CA LEU A 23 17.42 -6.27 11.01
C LEU A 23 17.66 -4.77 10.76
N CYS A 24 16.60 -4.00 10.53
CA CYS A 24 16.72 -2.54 10.37
C CYS A 24 17.24 -1.84 11.63
N ALA A 25 16.93 -2.35 12.81
CA ALA A 25 17.47 -1.82 14.06
C ALA A 25 18.96 -2.16 14.22
N GLU A 26 19.34 -3.41 13.96
CA GLU A 26 20.74 -3.87 14.06
C GLU A 26 21.65 -3.14 13.08
N THR A 27 21.17 -2.80 11.88
CA THR A 27 21.96 -2.06 10.88
C THR A 27 21.86 -0.55 11.00
N ASN A 28 21.22 0.00 12.04
CA ASN A 28 20.94 1.44 12.18
C ASN A 28 20.30 2.06 10.92
N ALA A 29 19.39 1.33 10.28
CA ALA A 29 18.76 1.82 9.06
C ALA A 29 17.96 3.10 9.37
N PRO A 30 18.13 4.18 8.58
CA PRO A 30 17.36 5.39 8.77
C PRO A 30 15.87 5.06 8.60
N ARG A 31 15.02 5.61 9.47
CA ARG A 31 13.58 5.56 9.23
C ARG A 31 13.32 6.41 8.01
N TYR A 32 12.88 5.79 6.92
CA TYR A 32 12.40 6.58 5.80
C TYR A 32 11.27 7.45 6.34
N GLU A 33 11.34 8.76 6.11
CA GLU A 33 10.15 9.59 6.25
C GLU A 33 9.11 8.92 5.37
N ARG A 34 8.02 8.47 6.01
CA ARG A 34 6.87 8.02 5.27
C ARG A 34 6.48 9.26 4.48
N ARG A 35 6.77 9.28 3.16
CA ARG A 35 6.12 10.22 2.25
C ARG A 35 4.67 10.10 2.66
N GLN A 36 4.14 11.14 3.29
CA GLN A 36 2.71 11.30 3.35
C GLN A 36 2.37 11.35 1.88
N SER A 37 1.97 10.19 1.34
CA SER A 37 1.29 10.16 0.07
C SER A 37 0.05 10.95 0.42
N ASP A 38 0.16 12.25 0.19
CA ASP A 38 -0.95 13.14 0.24
C ASP A 38 -1.88 12.57 -0.81
N ARG A 39 -2.80 11.70 -0.37
CA ARG A 39 -3.84 11.14 -1.22
C ARG A 39 -4.85 12.24 -1.56
N SER A 40 -4.48 13.52 -1.45
CA SER A 40 -5.16 14.66 -2.06
C SER A 40 -4.85 14.83 -3.54
N THR A 41 -4.59 13.76 -4.30
CA THR A 41 -5.12 13.81 -5.66
C THR A 41 -6.63 13.64 -5.54
N ALA A 42 -7.34 14.74 -5.27
CA ALA A 42 -8.78 14.79 -5.31
C ALA A 42 -9.21 14.46 -6.74
N TRP A 43 -9.45 13.17 -7.00
CA TRP A 43 -9.99 12.72 -8.27
C TRP A 43 -11.32 13.43 -8.49
N ASN A 44 -11.37 14.33 -9.48
CA ASN A 44 -12.62 14.96 -9.91
C ASN A 44 -13.68 13.85 -10.09
N PRO A 45 -14.89 13.99 -9.53
CA PRO A 45 -15.94 12.96 -9.57
C PRO A 45 -16.19 12.38 -10.98
N LEU A 46 -16.01 13.19 -12.03
CA LEU A 46 -16.06 12.75 -13.43
C LEU A 46 -15.03 11.66 -13.75
N ARG A 47 -13.77 11.83 -13.33
CA ARG A 47 -12.69 10.84 -13.57
C ARG A 47 -12.95 9.54 -12.82
N ARG A 48 -13.55 9.59 -11.62
CA ARG A 48 -13.96 8.38 -10.90
C ARG A 48 -15.05 7.61 -11.66
N ARG A 49 -16.03 8.33 -12.22
CA ARG A 49 -17.13 7.74 -12.99
C ARG A 49 -16.64 7.07 -14.28
N ILE A 50 -15.72 7.71 -14.99
CA ILE A 50 -15.13 7.14 -16.22
C ILE A 50 -14.35 5.86 -15.90
N VAL A 51 -13.48 5.85 -14.88
CA VAL A 51 -12.74 4.64 -14.50
C VAL A 51 -13.67 3.53 -14.03
N HIS A 52 -14.75 3.87 -13.33
CA HIS A 52 -15.75 2.88 -12.92
C HIS A 52 -16.45 2.25 -14.14
N LEU A 53 -16.86 3.05 -15.13
CA LEU A 53 -17.45 2.55 -16.36
C LEU A 53 -16.47 1.67 -17.16
N VAL A 54 -15.21 2.11 -17.30
CA VAL A 54 -14.17 1.33 -18.00
C VAL A 54 -13.91 -0.01 -17.30
N ARG A 55 -13.90 -0.06 -15.96
CA ARG A 55 -13.74 -1.34 -15.24
C ARG A 55 -14.94 -2.27 -15.44
N VAL A 56 -16.16 -1.75 -15.30
CA VAL A 56 -17.39 -2.55 -15.47
C VAL A 56 -17.53 -3.07 -16.90
N LEU A 57 -17.19 -2.27 -17.89
CA LEU A 57 -17.24 -2.67 -19.30
C LEU A 57 -16.04 -3.54 -19.69
N GLY A 58 -14.86 -3.29 -19.14
CA GLY A 58 -13.62 -4.03 -19.40
C GLY A 58 -13.58 -5.43 -18.74
N SER A 59 -14.33 -5.64 -17.65
CA SER A 59 -14.52 -6.97 -17.05
C SER A 59 -15.38 -7.92 -17.88
N LYS A 60 -15.98 -7.47 -18.99
CA LYS A 60 -16.69 -8.33 -19.95
C LYS A 60 -15.78 -8.87 -21.07
N ARG A 61 -14.50 -9.11 -20.82
CA ARG A 61 -13.72 -9.99 -21.71
C ARG A 61 -14.03 -11.43 -21.33
N PRO A 62 -14.71 -12.23 -22.19
CA PRO A 62 -14.84 -13.65 -21.93
C PRO A 62 -13.44 -14.25 -21.90
N LEU A 63 -13.16 -15.04 -20.87
CA LEU A 63 -12.11 -16.04 -20.92
C LEU A 63 -12.43 -16.94 -22.11
N THR A 64 -11.85 -16.64 -23.27
CA THR A 64 -11.74 -17.61 -24.35
C THR A 64 -10.84 -18.71 -23.82
N ALA A 65 -11.46 -19.84 -23.53
CA ALA A 65 -10.82 -21.11 -23.29
C ALA A 65 -9.80 -21.40 -24.41
N SER A 66 -8.62 -21.86 -24.02
CA SER A 66 -7.74 -22.74 -24.80
C SER A 66 -6.94 -23.56 -23.81
#